data_AF-A0A238KMA4-F1
#
_entry.id   AF-A0A238KMA4-F1
#
_cell.length_a   1.000
_cell.length_b   1.000
_cell.length_c   1.000
_cell.angle_alpha   90.00
_cell.angle_beta   90.00
_cell.angle_gamma   90.00
#
_symmetry.space_group_name_H-M   'P 1'
#
loop_
_entity.id
_entity.type
_entity.pdbx_description
1 polymer ?
#
loop_
_entity_poly.entity_id
_entity_poly.type
_entity_poly.pdbx_seq_one_letter_code
_entity_poly.pdbx_strand_id
1 'polypeptide(L)'
;MANHGPQERRSCHRSRLDIPRRLLRSGCSSARLAGPAGTERAQVMAKPYKRYKRGAGRHVQLPEWLQASEAWATLPPGPRALYIEIKRRYNGSNNGDIYLSHRNAAAALNVHRNTVGPWFRELQERGFITMTQPPHLGPSGIGKASVWALDELPTRNGKPATKQFMSWRANPRYKKSRSER
;
A
#
# COMPACT_ATOMS: atom_id res chain seq x y z
N MET A 1 20.85 35.79 -32.80
CA MET A 1 21.08 36.56 -31.56
C MET A 1 20.36 35.82 -30.44
N ALA A 2 20.88 34.71 -29.91
CA ALA A 2 21.96 34.61 -28.92
C ALA A 2 21.69 35.49 -27.68
N ASN A 3 21.25 34.87 -26.58
CA ASN A 3 22.00 34.86 -25.31
C ASN A 3 21.33 33.99 -24.24
N HIS A 4 21.91 32.82 -24.02
CA HIS A 4 21.86 32.08 -22.76
C HIS A 4 22.84 32.74 -21.78
N GLY A 5 22.39 33.02 -20.56
CA GLY A 5 23.24 33.42 -19.43
C GLY A 5 23.06 32.45 -18.25
N PRO A 6 24.11 32.14 -17.46
CA PRO A 6 24.25 30.86 -16.78
C PRO A 6 23.89 30.89 -15.28
N GLN A 7 23.75 29.67 -14.73
CA GLN A 7 23.48 29.38 -13.33
C GLN A 7 24.70 29.56 -12.42
N GLU A 8 24.49 30.13 -11.23
CA GLU A 8 25.44 30.14 -10.13
C GLU A 8 25.01 29.17 -9.02
N ARG A 9 25.82 28.13 -8.80
CA ARG A 9 25.76 27.23 -7.63
C ARG A 9 26.55 27.90 -6.50
N ARG A 10 25.94 28.11 -5.33
CA ARG A 10 26.66 28.54 -4.12
C ARG A 10 26.89 27.37 -3.17
N SER A 11 28.17 27.21 -2.86
CA SER A 11 28.80 26.20 -2.02
C SER A 11 28.78 26.60 -0.55
N CYS A 12 28.69 25.57 0.30
CA CYS A 12 29.17 25.39 1.67
C CYS A 12 29.46 26.60 2.58
N HIS A 13 28.86 26.60 3.78
CA HIS A 13 29.58 26.88 5.03
C HIS A 13 29.04 26.02 6.17
N ARG A 14 29.92 25.17 6.73
CA ARG A 14 29.69 24.33 7.91
C ARG A 14 30.57 24.88 9.02
N SER A 15 29.99 25.58 9.98
CA SER A 15 30.72 26.16 11.11
C SER A 15 30.90 25.10 12.21
N ARG A 16 32.17 24.74 12.45
CA ARG A 16 32.65 24.06 13.67
C ARG A 16 32.86 25.14 14.73
N LEU A 17 32.42 24.87 15.97
CA LEU A 17 32.85 25.63 17.14
C LEU A 17 33.52 24.68 18.13
N ASP A 18 34.76 25.05 18.45
CA ASP A 18 35.64 24.50 19.47
C ASP A 18 35.15 24.82 20.89
N ILE A 19 35.44 23.92 21.84
CA ILE A 19 35.38 24.20 23.29
C ILE A 19 36.65 23.63 23.94
N PRO A 20 37.35 24.38 24.82
CA PRO A 20 38.72 24.08 25.24
C PRO A 20 38.86 23.15 26.46
N ARG A 21 40.05 22.55 26.56
CA ARG A 21 40.65 21.82 27.69
C ARG A 21 41.36 22.76 28.69
N ARG A 22 41.21 22.51 29.99
CA ARG A 22 42.22 22.73 31.08
C ARG A 22 41.72 22.05 32.37
N LEU A 23 42.37 21.00 32.91
CA LEU A 23 43.44 20.99 33.97
C LEU A 23 43.00 21.75 35.25
N LEU A 24 43.13 21.30 36.51
CA LEU A 24 44.12 20.50 37.27
C LEU A 24 43.38 19.77 38.44
N ARG A 25 43.68 18.51 38.79
CA ARG A 25 44.62 17.97 39.83
C ARG A 25 44.42 18.38 41.32
N SER A 26 44.58 17.36 42.17
CA SER A 26 44.84 17.30 43.63
C SER A 26 43.61 17.25 44.56
N GLY A 27 43.55 16.45 45.64
CA GLY A 27 44.55 15.60 46.28
C GLY A 27 43.95 14.46 47.14
N CYS A 28 44.84 13.75 47.83
CA CYS A 28 44.68 12.55 48.65
C CYS A 28 43.70 12.70 49.84
N SER A 29 43.05 11.60 50.27
CA SER A 29 43.47 10.85 51.47
C SER A 29 42.57 9.64 51.75
N SER A 30 43.16 8.69 52.47
CA SER A 30 42.70 7.34 52.81
C SER A 30 41.57 7.29 53.83
N ALA A 31 40.62 6.35 53.66
CA ALA A 31 40.09 5.54 54.77
C ALA A 31 39.43 4.26 54.23
N ARG A 32 39.92 3.10 54.69
CA ARG A 32 39.28 1.79 54.54
C ARG A 32 38.11 1.71 55.51
N LEU A 33 36.96 1.18 55.09
CA LEU A 33 36.15 0.26 55.89
C LEU A 33 35.40 -0.70 54.95
N ALA A 34 35.43 -1.97 55.31
CA ALA A 34 34.85 -3.10 54.61
C ALA A 34 33.31 -3.13 54.71
N GLY A 35 32.64 -3.59 53.66
CA GLY A 35 31.22 -3.93 53.64
C GLY A 35 30.95 -4.97 52.54
N PRO A 36 30.06 -5.96 52.77
CA PRO A 36 30.01 -7.18 51.99
C PRO A 36 29.34 -7.00 50.63
N ALA A 37 29.65 -7.93 49.74
CA ALA A 37 29.24 -8.03 48.35
C ALA A 37 27.74 -7.75 48.12
N GLY A 38 27.43 -6.51 47.75
CA GLY A 38 26.21 -6.17 47.04
C GLY A 38 26.32 -6.68 45.60
N THR A 39 25.45 -7.60 45.22
CA THR A 39 25.30 -8.02 43.83
C THR A 39 24.73 -6.84 43.04
N GLU A 40 25.62 -6.00 42.50
CA GLU A 40 25.28 -4.91 41.61
C GLU A 40 24.74 -5.52 40.31
N ARG A 41 23.42 -5.67 40.23
CA ARG A 41 22.73 -5.99 38.98
C ARG A 41 22.86 -4.79 38.06
N ALA A 42 23.92 -4.77 37.28
CA ALA A 42 24.04 -3.90 36.12
C ALA A 42 22.79 -4.08 35.24
N GLN A 43 21.91 -3.08 35.23
CA GLN A 43 20.86 -2.98 34.22
C GLN A 43 21.54 -2.68 32.90
N VAL A 44 21.89 -3.75 32.19
CA VAL A 44 22.29 -3.67 30.79
C VAL A 44 21.03 -3.25 30.03
N MET A 45 20.92 -1.96 29.69
CA MET A 45 19.91 -1.46 28.76
C MET A 45 20.12 -2.20 27.43
N ALA A 46 19.37 -3.30 27.24
CA ALA A 46 19.36 -4.04 25.99
C ALA A 46 18.81 -3.10 24.92
N LYS A 47 19.67 -2.65 24.00
CA LYS A 47 19.24 -1.96 22.78
C LYS A 47 18.15 -2.82 22.13
N PRO A 48 16.93 -2.31 21.90
CA PRO A 48 15.91 -3.11 21.26
C PRO A 48 16.44 -3.50 19.89
N TYR A 49 16.73 -4.79 19.72
CA TYR A 49 17.19 -5.31 18.46
C TYR A 49 16.04 -5.14 17.47
N LYS A 50 16.07 -4.07 16.66
CA LYS A 50 15.09 -3.83 15.61
C LYS A 50 15.28 -4.91 14.55
N ARG A 51 14.67 -6.06 14.82
CA ARG A 51 14.54 -7.16 13.88
C ARG A 51 13.45 -6.77 12.88
N TYR A 52 13.79 -5.86 11.97
CA TYR A 52 13.09 -5.84 10.69
C TYR A 52 13.47 -7.13 9.99
N LYS A 53 12.80 -8.24 10.33
CA LYS A 53 12.79 -9.40 9.43
C LYS A 53 12.27 -8.84 8.13
N ARG A 54 13.15 -8.66 7.14
CA ARG A 54 12.76 -8.40 5.77
C ARG A 54 12.01 -9.65 5.35
N GLY A 55 10.70 -9.67 5.58
CA GLY A 55 9.82 -10.71 5.07
C GLY A 55 9.93 -10.73 3.54
N ALA A 56 9.37 -11.77 2.92
CA ALA A 56 9.45 -12.04 1.49
C ALA A 56 8.79 -10.99 0.55
N GLY A 57 8.66 -9.73 0.99
CA GLY A 57 7.94 -8.68 0.30
C GLY A 57 6.42 -8.80 0.45
N ARG A 58 5.69 -7.90 -0.22
CA ARG A 58 4.23 -7.99 -0.37
C ARG A 58 3.92 -8.72 -1.66
N HIS A 59 3.10 -9.76 -1.58
CA HIS A 59 2.58 -10.49 -2.73
C HIS A 59 1.06 -10.46 -2.76
N VAL A 60 0.48 -10.75 -3.92
CA VAL A 60 -0.96 -10.91 -4.09
C VAL A 60 -1.24 -12.40 -4.20
N GLN A 61 -2.07 -12.94 -3.30
CA GLN A 61 -2.50 -14.33 -3.34
C GLN A 61 -3.88 -14.43 -3.98
N LEU A 62 -4.02 -15.27 -5.00
CA LEU A 62 -5.32 -15.63 -5.54
C LEU A 62 -5.66 -17.05 -5.05
N PRO A 63 -6.66 -17.21 -4.18
CA PRO A 63 -7.00 -18.52 -3.68
C PRO A 63 -7.70 -19.36 -4.76
N GLU A 64 -7.52 -20.68 -4.71
CA GLU A 64 -8.05 -21.59 -5.74
C GLU A 64 -9.58 -21.50 -5.83
N TRP A 65 -10.29 -21.46 -4.71
CA TRP A 65 -11.75 -21.37 -4.70
C TRP A 65 -12.30 -20.11 -5.40
N LEU A 66 -11.52 -19.02 -5.45
CA LEU A 66 -11.87 -17.83 -6.20
C LEU A 66 -11.64 -18.03 -7.69
N GLN A 67 -10.50 -18.62 -8.06
CA GLN A 67 -10.14 -18.86 -9.46
C GLN A 67 -11.00 -19.94 -10.12
N ALA A 68 -11.39 -20.96 -9.36
CA ALA A 68 -12.28 -22.03 -9.79
C ALA A 68 -13.74 -21.59 -9.93
N SER A 69 -14.11 -20.38 -9.46
CA SER A 69 -15.46 -19.86 -9.63
C SER A 69 -15.79 -19.62 -11.10
N GLU A 70 -17.04 -19.89 -11.49
CA GLU A 70 -17.51 -19.66 -12.87
C GLU A 70 -17.37 -18.19 -13.29
N ALA A 71 -17.58 -17.28 -12.32
CA ALA A 71 -17.40 -15.84 -12.49
C ALA A 71 -15.98 -15.47 -12.89
N TRP A 72 -14.96 -16.15 -12.33
CA TRP A 72 -13.56 -15.93 -12.69
C TRP A 72 -13.21 -16.64 -14.00
N ALA A 73 -13.62 -17.89 -14.16
CA ALA A 73 -13.30 -18.73 -15.32
C ALA A 73 -13.78 -18.11 -16.65
N THR A 74 -14.91 -17.42 -16.64
CA THR A 74 -15.48 -16.74 -17.83
C THR A 74 -15.08 -15.27 -17.96
N LEU A 75 -14.25 -14.75 -17.04
CA LEU A 75 -13.81 -13.35 -17.05
C LEU A 75 -12.80 -13.11 -18.19
N PRO A 76 -12.90 -12.02 -18.97
CA PRO A 76 -11.84 -11.65 -19.90
C PRO A 76 -10.53 -11.33 -19.17
N PRO A 77 -9.36 -11.43 -19.84
CA PRO A 77 -8.06 -11.22 -19.19
C PRO A 77 -7.87 -9.79 -18.64
N GLY A 78 -8.46 -8.79 -19.28
CA GLY A 78 -8.36 -7.38 -18.84
C GLY A 78 -8.93 -7.13 -17.44
N PRO A 79 -10.22 -7.44 -17.19
CA PRO A 79 -10.81 -7.40 -15.86
C PRO A 79 -10.05 -8.24 -14.82
N ARG A 80 -9.44 -9.38 -15.20
CA ARG A 80 -8.63 -10.20 -14.27
C ARG A 80 -7.40 -9.43 -13.80
N ALA A 81 -6.68 -8.79 -14.73
CA ALA A 81 -5.53 -7.96 -14.42
C ALA A 81 -5.92 -6.77 -13.53
N LEU A 82 -7.07 -6.14 -13.80
CA LEU A 82 -7.59 -5.05 -12.97
C LEU A 82 -7.89 -5.49 -11.54
N TYR A 83 -8.51 -6.67 -11.37
CA TYR A 83 -8.78 -7.23 -10.04
C TYR A 83 -7.49 -7.43 -9.23
N ILE A 84 -6.45 -7.97 -9.86
CA ILE A 84 -5.13 -8.15 -9.23
C ILE A 84 -4.55 -6.80 -8.78
N GLU A 85 -4.67 -5.74 -9.59
CA GLU A 85 -4.19 -4.40 -9.23
C GLU A 85 -4.94 -3.81 -8.04
N ILE A 86 -6.27 -4.00 -7.95
CA ILE A 86 -7.06 -3.61 -6.77
C ILE A 86 -6.57 -4.39 -5.54
N LYS A 87 -6.39 -5.70 -5.67
CA LYS A 87 -5.92 -6.56 -4.58
C LYS A 87 -4.50 -6.23 -4.13
N ARG A 88 -3.62 -5.80 -5.04
CA ARG A 88 -2.27 -5.30 -4.71
C ARG A 88 -2.30 -4.04 -3.84
N ARG A 89 -3.32 -3.19 -4.00
CA ARG A 89 -3.51 -1.96 -3.21
C ARG A 89 -4.11 -2.22 -1.83
N TYR A 90 -4.70 -3.39 -1.62
CA TYR A 90 -5.14 -3.80 -0.30
C TYR A 90 -3.93 -4.08 0.61
N ASN A 91 -3.98 -3.56 1.83
CA ASN A 91 -2.88 -3.62 2.81
C ASN A 91 -3.22 -4.46 4.07
N GLY A 92 -4.36 -5.16 4.07
CA GLY A 92 -4.84 -5.94 5.21
C GLY A 92 -5.91 -5.24 6.04
N SER A 93 -6.03 -3.90 5.97
CA SER A 93 -6.99 -3.15 6.81
C SER A 93 -7.81 -2.10 6.06
N ASN A 94 -7.42 -1.71 4.84
CA ASN A 94 -8.10 -0.70 4.03
C ASN A 94 -9.20 -1.27 3.12
N ASN A 95 -9.80 -2.42 3.42
CA ASN A 95 -10.89 -2.94 2.59
C ASN A 95 -12.12 -2.03 2.73
N GLY A 96 -12.59 -1.50 1.60
CA GLY A 96 -13.60 -0.45 1.54
C GLY A 96 -13.05 0.97 1.38
N ASP A 97 -11.74 1.14 1.54
CA ASP A 97 -10.99 2.40 1.40
C ASP A 97 -9.90 2.27 0.32
N ILE A 98 -10.10 1.41 -0.69
CA ILE A 98 -9.13 1.19 -1.77
C ILE A 98 -9.34 2.24 -2.86
N TYR A 99 -8.45 3.22 -2.93
CA TYR A 99 -8.51 4.27 -3.95
C TYR A 99 -7.93 3.82 -5.29
N LEU A 100 -8.78 3.83 -6.32
CA LEU A 100 -8.36 3.58 -7.69
C LEU A 100 -9.25 4.29 -8.69
N SER A 101 -8.72 5.34 -9.33
CA SER A 101 -9.39 6.02 -10.45
C SER A 101 -9.16 5.27 -11.76
N HIS A 102 -10.04 5.48 -12.74
CA HIS A 102 -9.85 4.98 -14.10
C HIS A 102 -8.50 5.38 -14.70
N ARG A 103 -8.06 6.63 -14.50
CA ARG A 103 -6.76 7.11 -15.00
C ARG A 103 -5.60 6.34 -14.36
N ASN A 104 -5.64 6.16 -13.04
CA ASN A 104 -4.58 5.45 -12.31
C ASN A 104 -4.57 3.95 -12.64
N ALA A 105 -5.74 3.34 -12.83
CA ALA A 105 -5.86 1.95 -13.28
C ALA A 105 -5.27 1.78 -14.68
N ALA A 106 -5.59 2.69 -15.61
CA ALA A 106 -5.09 2.66 -16.97
C ALA A 106 -3.55 2.79 -17.00
N ALA A 107 -2.98 3.71 -16.21
CA ALA A 107 -1.54 3.84 -16.06
C ALA A 107 -0.89 2.59 -15.44
N ALA A 108 -1.50 2.02 -14.39
CA ALA A 108 -0.97 0.83 -13.71
C ALA A 108 -0.98 -0.42 -14.60
N LEU A 109 -1.99 -0.55 -15.47
CA LEU A 109 -2.14 -1.69 -16.39
C LEU A 109 -1.53 -1.44 -17.77
N ASN A 110 -0.95 -0.26 -18.00
CA ASN A 110 -0.43 0.18 -19.29
C ASN A 110 -1.46 0.04 -20.44
N VAL A 111 -2.66 0.56 -20.23
CA VAL A 111 -3.74 0.54 -21.23
C VAL A 111 -4.35 1.93 -21.42
N HIS A 112 -5.13 2.10 -22.50
CA HIS A 112 -5.85 3.34 -22.72
C HIS A 112 -6.98 3.55 -21.68
N ARG A 113 -7.22 4.80 -21.29
CA ARG A 113 -8.20 5.17 -20.25
C ARG A 113 -9.63 4.71 -20.54
N ASN A 114 -10.01 4.60 -21.82
CA ASN A 114 -11.36 4.18 -22.21
C ASN A 114 -11.57 2.66 -22.08
N THR A 115 -10.49 1.89 -21.92
CA THR A 115 -10.54 0.44 -21.83
C THR A 115 -10.92 -0.04 -20.43
N VAL A 116 -10.50 0.67 -19.38
CA VAL A 116 -10.70 0.23 -18.00
C VAL A 116 -12.12 0.41 -17.48
N GLY A 117 -12.90 1.36 -18.03
CA GLY A 117 -14.28 1.62 -17.59
C GLY A 117 -15.18 0.38 -17.66
N PRO A 118 -15.28 -0.28 -18.83
CA PRO A 118 -15.99 -1.54 -18.95
C PRO A 118 -15.48 -2.64 -18.00
N TRP A 119 -14.18 -2.66 -17.69
CA TRP A 119 -13.62 -3.68 -16.80
C TRP A 119 -14.06 -3.51 -15.34
N PHE A 120 -14.15 -2.27 -14.85
CA PHE A 120 -14.72 -1.99 -13.52
C PHE A 120 -16.20 -2.41 -13.45
N ARG A 121 -16.96 -2.19 -14.52
CA ARG A 121 -18.36 -2.62 -14.59
C ARG A 121 -18.47 -4.14 -14.52
N GLU A 122 -17.70 -4.85 -15.35
CA GLU A 122 -17.70 -6.32 -15.39
C GLU A 122 -17.36 -6.93 -14.02
N LEU A 123 -16.37 -6.39 -13.31
CA LEU A 123 -16.00 -6.85 -11.97
C LEU A 123 -17.09 -6.61 -10.92
N GLN A 124 -17.82 -5.49 -11.02
CA GLN A 124 -18.94 -5.18 -10.14
C GLN A 124 -20.14 -6.07 -10.43
N GLU A 125 -20.51 -6.23 -11.70
CA GLU A 125 -21.65 -7.06 -12.12
C GLU A 125 -21.47 -8.52 -11.72
N ARG A 126 -20.23 -9.01 -11.74
CA ARG A 126 -19.88 -10.36 -11.29
C ARG A 126 -19.64 -10.46 -9.79
N GLY A 127 -19.70 -9.36 -9.05
CA GLY A 127 -19.62 -9.36 -7.59
C GLY A 127 -18.23 -9.63 -7.02
N PHE A 128 -17.16 -9.25 -7.74
CA PHE A 128 -15.79 -9.30 -7.21
C PHE A 128 -15.41 -8.06 -6.41
N ILE A 129 -15.95 -6.91 -6.80
CA ILE A 129 -15.68 -5.62 -6.17
C ILE A 129 -16.99 -4.85 -5.99
N THR A 130 -17.02 -4.02 -4.94
CA THR A 130 -18.11 -3.09 -4.68
C THR A 130 -17.57 -1.67 -4.62
N MET A 131 -18.22 -0.72 -5.31
CA MET A 131 -17.89 0.70 -5.18
C MET A 131 -18.45 1.23 -3.86
N THR A 132 -17.58 1.57 -2.91
CA THR A 132 -18.00 2.12 -1.61
C THR A 132 -18.26 3.62 -1.68
N GLN A 133 -17.51 4.33 -2.52
CA GLN A 133 -17.71 5.75 -2.74
C GLN A 133 -17.54 6.10 -4.23
N PRO A 134 -18.53 6.77 -4.85
CA PRO A 134 -18.42 7.22 -6.23
C PRO A 134 -17.38 8.33 -6.38
N PRO A 135 -16.76 8.45 -7.56
CA PRO A 135 -15.90 9.58 -7.86
C PRO A 135 -16.75 10.87 -7.84
N HIS A 136 -16.23 11.91 -7.20
CA HIS A 136 -16.91 13.21 -7.11
C HIS A 136 -15.87 14.32 -7.15
N LEU A 137 -16.29 15.51 -7.57
CA LEU A 137 -15.46 16.70 -7.53
C LEU A 137 -15.51 17.30 -6.13
N GLY A 138 -14.35 17.47 -5.50
CA GLY A 138 -14.26 18.10 -4.18
C GLY A 138 -14.51 19.62 -4.25
N PRO A 139 -14.81 20.27 -3.11
CA PRO A 139 -15.02 21.73 -3.06
C PRO A 139 -13.82 22.55 -3.53
N SER A 140 -12.61 22.01 -3.43
CA SER A 140 -11.37 22.61 -3.91
C SER A 140 -11.10 22.40 -5.41
N GLY A 141 -12.05 21.84 -6.16
CA GLY A 141 -11.89 21.49 -7.58
C GLY A 141 -11.00 20.26 -7.82
N ILE A 142 -10.54 19.58 -6.77
CA ILE A 142 -9.76 18.36 -6.89
C ILE A 142 -10.71 17.16 -7.02
N GLY A 143 -10.63 16.47 -8.16
CA GLY A 143 -11.39 15.25 -8.40
C GLY A 143 -10.95 14.13 -7.47
N LYS A 144 -11.90 13.55 -6.73
CA LYS A 144 -11.64 12.37 -5.89
C LYS A 144 -11.86 11.09 -6.69
N ALA A 145 -10.95 10.14 -6.49
CA ALA A 145 -11.02 8.83 -7.11
C ALA A 145 -12.17 7.99 -6.52
N SER A 146 -12.66 7.03 -7.31
CA SER A 146 -13.54 5.97 -6.83
C SER A 146 -12.85 5.17 -5.73
N VAL A 147 -13.65 4.75 -4.74
CA VAL A 147 -13.21 3.91 -3.63
C VAL A 147 -13.87 2.55 -3.73
N TRP A 148 -13.08 1.51 -3.51
CA TRP A 148 -13.46 0.13 -3.76
C TRP A 148 -13.32 -0.75 -2.52
N ALA A 149 -14.19 -1.76 -2.43
CA ALA A 149 -14.07 -2.91 -1.56
C ALA A 149 -13.89 -4.19 -2.39
N LEU A 150 -13.14 -5.14 -1.86
CA LEU A 150 -13.06 -6.51 -2.34
C LEU A 150 -14.14 -7.34 -1.65
N ASP A 151 -15.00 -7.99 -2.43
CA ASP A 151 -16.12 -8.79 -1.91
C ASP A 151 -15.66 -10.12 -1.28
N GLU A 152 -14.41 -10.55 -1.53
CA GLU A 152 -13.81 -11.73 -0.93
C GLU A 152 -13.43 -11.55 0.55
N LEU A 153 -13.29 -10.30 1.02
CA LEU A 153 -12.77 -9.95 2.34
C LEU A 153 -13.81 -9.15 3.13
N PRO A 154 -13.81 -9.25 4.47
CA PRO A 154 -14.66 -8.41 5.30
C PRO A 154 -14.23 -6.94 5.16
N THR A 155 -15.20 -6.03 5.21
CA THR A 155 -14.94 -4.59 5.23
C THR A 155 -14.46 -4.19 6.62
N ARG A 156 -13.66 -3.12 6.72
CA ARG A 156 -13.19 -2.57 8.00
C ARG A 156 -14.31 -2.30 9.01
N ASN A 157 -15.52 -1.98 8.53
CA ASN A 157 -16.70 -1.71 9.35
C ASN A 157 -17.34 -2.96 9.96
N GLY A 158 -16.67 -4.11 9.92
CA GLY A 158 -17.17 -5.38 10.47
C GLY A 158 -18.23 -6.07 9.60
N LYS A 159 -18.50 -5.56 8.40
CA LYS A 159 -19.41 -6.22 7.45
C LYS A 159 -18.74 -7.50 6.93
N PRO A 160 -19.45 -8.65 6.92
CA PRO A 160 -18.90 -9.90 6.41
C PRO A 160 -18.59 -9.80 4.91
N ALA A 161 -17.67 -10.64 4.45
CA ALA A 161 -17.39 -10.80 3.02
C ALA A 161 -18.65 -11.31 2.30
N THR A 162 -19.11 -10.58 1.29
CA THR A 162 -20.33 -10.90 0.54
C THR A 162 -20.13 -12.06 -0.44
N LYS A 163 -18.94 -12.16 -1.05
CA LYS A 163 -18.56 -13.21 -2.01
C LYS A 163 -19.60 -13.47 -3.10
N GLN A 164 -20.23 -12.42 -3.63
CA GLN A 164 -21.32 -12.51 -4.61
C GLN A 164 -20.91 -13.27 -5.89
N PHE A 165 -19.63 -13.23 -6.25
CA PHE A 165 -19.09 -13.99 -7.38
C PHE A 165 -19.25 -15.51 -7.27
N MET A 166 -19.47 -16.07 -6.07
CA MET A 166 -19.66 -17.52 -5.88
C MET A 166 -21.03 -18.01 -6.37
N SER A 167 -22.06 -17.18 -6.23
CA SER A 167 -23.41 -17.47 -6.71
C SER A 167 -23.65 -17.01 -8.15
N TRP A 168 -22.72 -16.25 -8.72
CA TRP A 168 -22.83 -15.79 -10.11
C TRP A 168 -22.84 -16.95 -11.10
N ARG A 169 -23.69 -16.85 -12.11
CA ARG A 169 -23.81 -17.82 -13.22
C ARG A 169 -23.85 -17.06 -14.54
N ALA A 170 -23.17 -17.59 -15.56
CA ALA A 170 -23.22 -17.00 -16.89
C ALA A 170 -24.63 -17.12 -17.44
N ASN A 171 -25.20 -16.01 -17.91
CA ASN A 171 -26.49 -16.08 -18.58
C ASN A 171 -26.29 -16.72 -19.97
N PRO A 172 -26.84 -17.92 -20.24
CA PRO A 172 -26.63 -18.62 -21.51
C PRO A 172 -27.20 -17.87 -22.70
N ARG A 173 -28.14 -16.93 -22.48
CA ARG A 173 -28.77 -16.13 -23.55
C ARG A 173 -27.89 -14.97 -24.02
N TYR A 174 -26.87 -14.58 -23.25
CA TYR A 174 -25.93 -13.52 -23.62
C TYR A 174 -24.60 -14.12 -24.12
N LYS A 175 -24.64 -14.87 -25.22
CA LYS A 175 -23.43 -15.09 -26.02
C LYS A 175 -23.26 -13.86 -26.91
N LYS A 176 -22.26 -13.03 -26.63
CA LYS A 176 -21.85 -11.96 -27.52
C LYS A 176 -21.42 -12.61 -28.83
N SER A 177 -22.26 -12.51 -29.87
CA SER A 177 -21.94 -12.93 -31.23
C SER A 177 -20.70 -12.17 -31.67
N ARG A 178 -19.54 -12.81 -31.60
CA ARG A 178 -18.28 -12.24 -32.05
C ARG A 178 -17.68 -13.15 -33.10
N SER A 179 -18.07 -12.91 -34.36
CA SER A 179 -17.20 -13.08 -35.54
C SER A 179 -17.99 -12.80 -36.82
N GLU A 180 -17.88 -11.57 -37.35
CA GLU A 180 -17.87 -11.31 -38.79
C GLU A 180 -17.30 -9.90 -39.01
N ARG A 181 -15.97 -9.80 -38.97
CA ARG A 181 -15.15 -8.93 -39.80
C ARG A 181 -13.67 -9.25 -39.64
#